data_AF-A0A7Y3BYL4-F1
#
_entry.id   AF-A0A7Y3BYL4-F1
#
_cell.length_a   1.000
_cell.length_b   1.000
_cell.length_c   1.000
_cell.angle_alpha   90.00
_cell.angle_beta   90.00
_cell.angle_gamma   90.00
#
_symmetry.space_group_name_H-M   'P 1'
#
loop_
_entity.id
_entity.type
_entity.pdbx_description
1 polymer ?
#
loop_
_entity_poly.entity_id
_entity_poly.type
_entity_poly.pdbx_seq_one_letter_code
_entity_poly.pdbx_strand_id
1 'polypeptide(L)'
;MIEYEKPSGGFPVWLGILIGLLGLAVVAWGATRLAESFGGGPATTIVAGQSVIVDIESGSSAEDIGNVLADAGVVDRASQFESYVKANGLGFSLQAGTYELTTGMGSEAAVEILRQGPELKDVYTVKIREGLWVSEILQSLSEQSPHSVDAYATALLDGSVVSPLFPGTPGSLADWEGLLFPANYEFFEDAAPATVLQKMATEMQLRVEAAEW
;
A
#
# COMPACT_ATOMS: atom_id res chain seq x y z
N MET A 1 15.81 34.57 28.31
CA MET A 1 16.47 33.32 27.87
C MET A 1 15.40 32.25 27.96
N ILE A 2 14.79 31.88 26.82
CA ILE A 2 13.69 30.90 26.79
C ILE A 2 14.30 29.59 26.29
N GLU A 3 14.20 28.56 27.12
CA GLU A 3 14.67 27.19 26.90
C GLU A 3 13.84 26.54 25.78
N TYR A 4 14.49 25.81 24.87
CA TYR A 4 13.86 25.08 23.78
C TYR A 4 13.69 23.62 24.20
N GLU A 5 12.47 23.18 24.51
CA GLU A 5 12.17 21.76 24.70
C GLU A 5 11.95 21.07 23.35
N LYS A 6 12.72 20.02 23.10
CA LYS A 6 12.62 19.15 21.92
C LYS A 6 11.51 18.12 22.15
N PRO A 7 10.43 18.07 21.35
CA PRO A 7 9.42 17.03 21.49
C PRO A 7 9.94 15.69 20.95
N SER A 8 9.92 14.66 21.80
CA SER A 8 10.19 13.27 21.46
C SER A 8 8.94 12.64 20.83
N GLY A 9 8.87 12.64 19.49
CA GLY A 9 7.89 11.87 18.73
C GLY A 9 8.28 10.38 18.71
N GLY A 10 7.73 9.59 19.64
CA GLY A 10 7.74 8.13 19.53
C GLY A 10 6.65 7.67 18.57
N PHE A 11 6.99 6.75 17.66
CA PHE A 11 6.02 6.14 16.74
C PHE A 11 4.86 5.50 17.52
N PRO A 12 3.59 5.79 17.18
CA PRO A 12 2.45 5.25 17.90
C PRO A 12 2.34 3.74 17.65
N VAL A 13 2.43 2.96 18.72
CA VAL A 13 2.38 1.48 18.78
C VAL A 13 1.19 0.87 18.01
N TRP A 14 0.10 1.63 17.85
CA TRP A 14 -1.11 1.23 17.12
C TRP A 14 -0.87 1.03 15.61
N LEU A 15 0.10 1.72 15.02
CA LEU A 15 0.44 1.56 13.59
C LEU A 15 1.06 0.19 13.29
N GLY A 16 1.85 -0.35 14.22
CA GLY A 16 2.40 -1.71 14.12
C GLY A 16 1.34 -2.81 14.25
N ILE A 17 0.27 -2.56 15.01
CA ILE A 17 -0.84 -3.51 15.19
C ILE A 17 -1.70 -3.59 13.91
N LEU A 18 -1.87 -2.47 13.21
CA LEU A 18 -2.66 -2.40 11.97
C LEU A 18 -1.96 -3.11 10.79
N ILE A 19 -0.63 -2.99 10.70
CA ILE A 19 0.20 -3.73 9.73
C ILE A 19 0.18 -5.23 10.02
N GLY A 20 0.24 -5.63 11.29
CA GLY A 20 0.15 -7.04 11.70
C GLY A 20 -1.22 -7.69 11.39
N LEU A 21 -2.32 -6.95 11.55
CA LEU A 21 -3.67 -7.45 11.24
C LEU A 21 -3.92 -7.57 9.73
N LEU A 22 -3.34 -6.68 8.91
CA LEU A 22 -3.41 -6.77 7.44
C LEU A 22 -2.62 -7.97 6.91
N GLY A 23 -1.44 -8.27 7.50
CA GLY A 23 -0.65 -9.46 7.18
C GLY A 23 -1.37 -10.77 7.53
N LEU A 24 -2.06 -10.83 8.67
CA LEU A 24 -2.86 -12.01 9.08
C LEU A 24 -4.06 -12.27 8.15
N ALA A 25 -4.69 -11.23 7.60
CA ALA A 25 -5.79 -11.37 6.64
C ALA A 25 -5.30 -11.96 5.29
N VAL A 26 -4.09 -11.62 4.85
CA VAL A 26 -3.47 -12.17 3.62
C VAL A 26 -3.08 -13.65 3.81
N VAL A 27 -2.54 -14.02 4.99
CA VAL A 27 -2.21 -15.41 5.32
C VAL A 27 -3.46 -16.29 5.38
N ALA A 28 -4.57 -15.80 5.95
CA ALA A 28 -5.84 -16.53 6.00
C ALA A 28 -6.47 -16.71 4.60
N TRP A 29 -6.35 -15.73 3.72
CA TRP A 29 -6.83 -15.83 2.33
C TRP A 29 -5.96 -16.80 1.50
N GLY A 30 -4.64 -16.78 1.68
CA GLY A 30 -3.69 -17.69 1.04
C GLY A 30 -3.84 -19.15 1.50
N ALA A 31 -4.06 -19.40 2.79
CA ALA A 31 -4.18 -20.76 3.35
C ALA A 31 -5.40 -21.53 2.79
N THR A 32 -6.48 -20.84 2.43
CA THR A 32 -7.66 -21.50 1.82
C THR A 32 -7.44 -21.92 0.37
N ARG A 33 -6.51 -21.27 -0.35
CA ARG A 33 -6.10 -21.65 -1.72
C ARG A 33 -4.96 -22.68 -1.74
N LEU A 34 -4.21 -22.80 -0.64
CA LEU A 34 -3.10 -23.75 -0.48
C LEU A 34 -3.56 -25.20 -0.26
N ALA A 35 -4.80 -25.43 0.19
CA ALA A 35 -5.34 -26.79 0.33
C ALA A 35 -5.67 -27.45 -1.03
N GLU A 36 -5.84 -26.65 -2.10
CA GLU A 36 -6.11 -27.14 -3.45
C GLU A 36 -4.83 -27.44 -4.25
N SER A 37 -3.66 -26.94 -3.81
CA SER A 37 -2.39 -27.04 -4.54
C SER A 37 -1.50 -28.23 -4.16
N PHE A 38 -1.86 -29.02 -3.14
CA PHE A 38 -1.16 -30.28 -2.82
C PHE A 38 -1.54 -31.46 -3.75
N GLY A 39 -2.50 -31.28 -4.65
CA GLY A 39 -2.80 -32.23 -5.73
C GLY A 39 -2.15 -31.78 -7.04
N GLY A 40 -1.07 -32.45 -7.44
CA GLY A 40 -0.20 -32.07 -8.56
C GLY A 40 -0.91 -31.54 -9.83
N GLY A 41 -0.49 -30.35 -10.27
CA GLY A 41 -0.88 -29.71 -11.54
C GLY A 41 0.33 -29.00 -12.18
N PRO A 42 0.30 -28.72 -13.50
CA PRO A 42 1.47 -28.51 -14.34
C PRO A 42 2.17 -27.17 -14.10
N ALA A 43 3.48 -27.14 -14.38
CA ALA A 43 4.37 -25.99 -14.25
C ALA A 43 3.67 -24.64 -14.54
N THR A 44 3.51 -23.83 -13.50
CA THR A 44 2.94 -22.49 -13.56
C THR A 44 3.73 -21.69 -14.59
N THR A 45 3.09 -21.36 -15.71
CA THR A 45 3.67 -20.46 -16.70
C THR A 45 3.72 -19.07 -16.07
N ILE A 46 4.91 -18.57 -15.76
CA ILE A 46 5.10 -17.20 -15.29
C ILE A 46 4.65 -16.26 -16.41
N VAL A 47 3.57 -15.51 -16.18
CA VAL A 47 3.21 -14.39 -17.06
C VAL A 47 4.17 -13.25 -16.71
N ALA A 48 5.23 -13.10 -17.50
CA ALA A 48 6.24 -12.07 -17.29
C ALA A 48 5.67 -10.65 -17.48
N GLY A 49 6.23 -9.67 -16.76
CA GLY A 49 5.88 -8.26 -16.91
C GLY A 49 4.69 -7.78 -16.07
N GLN A 50 4.26 -8.54 -15.05
CA GLN A 50 3.25 -8.12 -14.09
C GLN A 50 3.91 -7.55 -12.84
N SER A 51 3.37 -6.44 -12.30
CA SER A 51 3.80 -5.91 -10.99
C SER A 51 3.25 -6.78 -9.86
N VAL A 52 4.08 -7.15 -8.90
CA VAL A 52 3.75 -7.96 -7.72
C VAL A 52 4.40 -7.38 -6.47
N ILE A 53 3.67 -7.38 -5.35
CA ILE A 53 4.20 -6.97 -4.05
C ILE A 53 4.75 -8.18 -3.31
N VAL A 54 5.98 -8.08 -2.84
CA VAL A 54 6.71 -9.13 -2.13
C VAL A 54 7.21 -8.58 -0.81
N ASP A 55 6.94 -9.28 0.29
CA ASP A 55 7.47 -8.93 1.61
C ASP A 55 8.62 -9.86 2.00
N ILE A 56 9.77 -9.27 2.35
CA ILE A 56 10.96 -9.99 2.79
C ILE A 56 11.17 -9.74 4.28
N GLU A 57 10.97 -10.77 5.08
CA GLU A 57 11.12 -10.68 6.54
C GLU A 57 12.58 -10.43 6.95
N SER A 58 12.75 -9.69 8.05
CA SER A 58 14.06 -9.46 8.64
C SER A 58 14.70 -10.76 9.10
N GLY A 59 15.95 -10.98 8.67
CA GLY A 59 16.70 -12.20 9.00
C GLY A 59 16.44 -13.39 8.06
N SER A 60 15.62 -13.22 7.02
CA SER A 60 15.43 -14.23 5.97
C SER A 60 16.76 -14.63 5.34
N SER A 61 16.96 -15.93 5.12
CA SER A 61 18.12 -16.44 4.39
C SER A 61 17.95 -16.25 2.88
N ALA A 62 19.05 -16.40 2.12
CA ALA A 62 18.98 -16.36 0.65
C ALA A 62 18.07 -17.46 0.06
N GLU A 63 17.92 -18.59 0.79
CA GLU A 63 17.02 -19.67 0.43
C GLU A 63 15.55 -19.25 0.65
N ASP A 64 15.23 -18.67 1.80
CA ASP A 64 13.89 -18.19 2.13
C ASP A 64 13.42 -17.12 1.13
N ILE A 65 14.29 -16.14 0.86
CA ILE A 65 14.04 -15.09 -0.13
C ILE A 65 13.81 -15.70 -1.51
N GLY A 66 14.65 -16.64 -1.92
CA GLY A 66 14.52 -17.32 -3.21
C GLY A 66 13.17 -18.04 -3.37
N ASN A 67 12.68 -18.68 -2.31
CA ASN A 67 11.39 -19.36 -2.31
C ASN A 67 10.25 -18.36 -2.45
N VAL A 68 10.24 -17.29 -1.65
CA VAL A 68 9.23 -16.23 -1.71
C VAL A 68 9.17 -15.60 -3.10
N LEU A 69 10.32 -15.32 -3.72
CA LEU A 69 10.38 -14.75 -5.06
C LEU A 69 9.91 -15.72 -6.16
N ALA A 70 10.18 -17.01 -6.00
CA ALA A 70 9.74 -18.03 -6.96
C ALA A 70 8.22 -18.24 -6.88
N ASP A 71 7.67 -18.27 -5.67
CA ASP A 71 6.23 -18.37 -5.43
C ASP A 71 5.48 -17.16 -6.00
N ALA A 72 6.08 -15.97 -5.91
CA ALA A 72 5.55 -14.74 -6.52
C ALA A 72 5.79 -14.66 -8.05
N GLY A 73 6.47 -15.62 -8.66
CA GLY A 73 6.81 -15.63 -10.09
C GLY A 73 7.81 -14.54 -10.50
N VAL A 74 8.52 -13.93 -9.56
CA VAL A 74 9.57 -12.93 -9.81
C VAL A 74 10.82 -13.60 -10.41
N VAL A 75 11.17 -14.77 -9.89
CA VAL A 75 12.26 -15.62 -10.40
C VAL A 75 11.74 -16.98 -10.81
N ASP A 76 12.38 -17.61 -11.79
CA ASP A 76 11.96 -18.92 -12.30
C ASP A 76 12.19 -20.06 -11.28
N ARG A 77 13.33 -20.03 -10.56
CA ARG A 77 13.68 -21.06 -9.57
C ARG A 77 14.41 -20.45 -8.38
N ALA A 78 13.94 -20.75 -7.18
CA ALA A 78 14.58 -20.35 -5.91
C ALA A 78 16.06 -20.73 -5.86
N SER A 79 16.40 -21.96 -6.28
CA SER A 79 17.79 -22.46 -6.29
C SER A 79 18.73 -21.66 -7.19
N GLN A 80 18.22 -21.06 -8.28
CA GLN A 80 19.03 -20.20 -9.15
C GLN A 80 19.32 -18.86 -8.46
N PHE A 81 18.33 -18.28 -7.81
CA PHE A 81 18.50 -17.07 -6.99
C PHE A 81 19.53 -17.31 -5.88
N GLU A 82 19.34 -18.36 -5.10
CA GLU A 82 20.24 -18.73 -4.00
C GLU A 82 21.68 -18.94 -4.48
N SER A 83 21.86 -19.69 -5.58
CA SER A 83 23.18 -19.94 -6.17
C SER A 83 23.86 -18.65 -6.62
N TYR A 84 23.10 -17.72 -7.22
CA TYR A 84 23.62 -16.43 -7.64
C TYR A 84 24.08 -15.58 -6.45
N VAL A 85 23.28 -15.51 -5.38
CA VAL A 85 23.63 -14.80 -4.15
C VAL A 85 24.89 -15.38 -3.52
N LYS A 86 24.98 -16.72 -3.42
CA LYS A 86 26.13 -17.42 -2.83
C LYS A 86 27.41 -17.24 -3.65
N ALA A 87 27.33 -17.42 -4.97
CA ALA A 87 28.49 -17.31 -5.86
C ALA A 87 29.12 -15.91 -5.84
N ASN A 88 28.30 -14.88 -5.59
CA ASN A 88 28.74 -13.49 -5.53
C ASN A 88 28.96 -12.96 -4.09
N GLY A 89 28.77 -13.80 -3.06
CA GLY A 89 28.95 -13.38 -1.66
C GLY A 89 27.97 -12.30 -1.18
N LEU A 90 26.76 -12.24 -1.75
CA LEU A 90 25.79 -11.17 -1.53
C LEU A 90 24.79 -11.44 -0.39
N GLY A 91 24.96 -12.53 0.36
CA GLY A 91 23.97 -12.94 1.37
C GLY A 91 23.69 -11.89 2.46
N PHE A 92 24.67 -11.05 2.80
CA PHE A 92 24.52 -9.99 3.81
C PHE A 92 24.12 -8.62 3.24
N SER A 93 24.03 -8.49 1.91
CA SER A 93 23.73 -7.21 1.27
C SER A 93 22.25 -7.06 0.91
N LEU A 94 21.49 -8.15 0.92
CA LEU A 94 20.04 -8.13 0.72
C LEU A 94 19.36 -7.47 1.92
N GLN A 95 18.49 -6.51 1.66
CA GLN A 95 17.72 -5.82 2.68
C GLN A 95 16.35 -6.47 2.86
N ALA A 96 15.82 -6.37 4.08
CA ALA A 96 14.45 -6.73 4.39
C ALA A 96 13.50 -5.58 4.05
N GLY A 97 12.23 -5.90 3.82
CA GLY A 97 11.19 -4.92 3.53
C GLY A 97 10.22 -5.38 2.46
N THR A 98 9.30 -4.49 2.11
CA THR A 98 8.27 -4.72 1.10
C THR A 98 8.70 -4.11 -0.23
N TYR A 99 8.66 -4.91 -1.28
CA TYR A 99 9.13 -4.56 -2.62
C TYR A 99 8.00 -4.67 -3.63
N GLU A 100 7.94 -3.73 -4.56
CA GLU A 100 7.19 -3.88 -5.81
C GLU A 100 8.14 -4.41 -6.89
N LEU A 101 7.92 -5.65 -7.32
CA LEU A 101 8.78 -6.39 -8.25
C LEU A 101 8.01 -6.77 -9.52
N THR A 102 8.75 -7.11 -10.57
CA THR A 102 8.14 -7.55 -11.83
C THR A 102 8.32 -9.06 -12.01
N THR A 103 7.25 -9.76 -12.35
CA THR A 103 7.30 -11.20 -12.65
C THR A 103 8.24 -11.49 -13.82
N GLY A 104 9.04 -12.55 -13.68
CA GLY A 104 9.98 -13.00 -14.70
C GLY A 104 11.21 -12.10 -14.91
N MET A 105 11.50 -11.15 -14.01
CA MET A 105 12.66 -10.27 -14.15
C MET A 105 14.01 -10.97 -13.93
N GLY A 106 14.00 -12.16 -13.31
CA GLY A 106 15.18 -13.00 -13.13
C GLY A 106 16.02 -12.66 -11.90
N SER A 107 16.88 -13.60 -11.52
CA SER A 107 17.59 -13.57 -10.23
C SER A 107 18.54 -12.38 -10.08
N GLU A 108 19.27 -12.02 -11.14
CA GLU A 108 20.22 -10.91 -11.12
C GLU A 108 19.53 -9.57 -10.85
N ALA A 109 18.44 -9.28 -11.58
CA ALA A 109 17.69 -8.06 -11.41
C ALA A 109 17.00 -7.99 -10.04
N ALA A 110 16.43 -9.11 -9.58
CA ALA A 110 15.84 -9.19 -8.24
C ALA A 110 16.88 -8.92 -7.14
N VAL A 111 18.08 -9.50 -7.23
CA VAL A 111 19.15 -9.26 -6.26
C VAL A 111 19.56 -7.79 -6.22
N GLU A 112 19.68 -7.13 -7.36
CA GLU A 112 20.10 -5.73 -7.39
C GLU A 112 19.06 -4.81 -6.73
N ILE A 113 17.75 -5.05 -6.95
CA ILE A 113 16.69 -4.31 -6.25
C ILE A 113 16.73 -4.58 -4.74
N LEU A 114 16.79 -5.85 -4.34
CA LEU A 114 16.83 -6.21 -2.91
C LEU A 114 18.04 -5.62 -2.18
N ARG A 115 19.17 -5.44 -2.88
CA ARG A 115 20.38 -4.84 -2.35
C ARG A 115 20.27 -3.32 -2.17
N GLN A 116 19.48 -2.65 -3.00
CA GLN A 116 19.21 -1.21 -2.87
C GLN A 116 18.30 -0.92 -1.68
N GLY A 117 17.48 -1.90 -1.27
CA GLY A 117 16.46 -1.73 -0.24
C GLY A 117 15.09 -1.44 -0.85
N PRO A 118 14.02 -1.56 -0.06
CA PRO A 118 12.68 -1.20 -0.52
C PRO A 118 12.66 0.27 -0.92
N GLU A 119 11.93 0.61 -1.98
CA GLU A 119 11.70 2.00 -2.33
C GLU A 119 10.99 2.68 -1.15
N LEU A 120 11.67 3.68 -0.58
CA LEU A 120 11.05 4.58 0.39
C LEU A 120 10.13 5.51 -0.41
N LYS A 121 8.83 5.20 -0.42
CA LYS A 121 7.84 6.14 -0.92
C LYS A 121 7.63 7.21 0.16
N ASP A 122 7.92 8.45 -0.21
CA ASP A 122 7.63 9.59 0.66
C ASP A 122 6.13 9.60 1.00
N VAL A 123 5.81 9.91 2.25
CA VAL A 123 4.43 10.00 2.73
C VAL A 123 4.11 11.43 3.13
N TYR A 124 2.88 11.85 2.85
CA TYR A 124 2.32 13.08 3.35
C TYR A 124 1.11 12.80 4.25
N THR A 125 0.91 13.67 5.23
CA THR A 125 -0.24 13.62 6.13
C THR A 125 -1.17 14.79 5.82
N VAL A 126 -2.44 14.49 5.56
CA VAL A 126 -3.49 15.51 5.45
C VAL A 126 -4.34 15.50 6.71
N LYS A 127 -4.61 16.69 7.25
CA LYS A 127 -5.46 16.88 8.43
C LYS A 127 -6.71 17.63 8.02
N ILE A 128 -7.86 16.97 8.10
CA ILE A 128 -9.15 17.54 7.73
C ILE A 128 -9.98 17.76 8.99
N ARG A 129 -10.36 19.01 9.23
CA ARG A 129 -11.22 19.38 10.36
C ARG A 129 -12.69 19.12 10.03
N GLU A 130 -13.48 18.89 11.07
CA GLU A 130 -14.93 18.81 10.96
C GLU A 130 -15.55 20.15 10.54
N GLY A 131 -16.73 20.08 9.93
CA GLY A 131 -17.54 21.25 9.57
C GLY A 131 -17.09 22.00 8.31
N LEU A 132 -16.14 21.46 7.55
CA LEU A 132 -15.73 22.00 6.26
C LEU A 132 -16.70 21.60 5.15
N TRP A 133 -16.95 22.52 4.22
CA TRP A 133 -17.59 22.22 2.94
C TRP A 133 -16.66 21.37 2.06
N VAL A 134 -17.21 20.62 1.10
CA VAL A 134 -16.38 19.81 0.19
C VAL A 134 -15.34 20.67 -0.54
N SER A 135 -15.70 21.87 -0.99
CA SER A 135 -14.76 22.81 -1.62
C SER A 135 -13.58 23.17 -0.71
N GLU A 136 -13.83 23.35 0.59
CA GLU A 136 -12.80 23.64 1.59
C GLU A 136 -11.97 22.40 1.92
N ILE A 137 -12.57 21.20 1.90
CA ILE A 137 -11.83 19.93 2.00
C ILE A 137 -10.85 19.82 0.83
N LEU A 138 -11.30 20.06 -0.42
CA LEU A 138 -10.42 19.97 -1.59
C LEU A 138 -9.28 21.00 -1.55
N GLN A 139 -9.57 22.22 -1.11
CA GLN A 139 -8.56 23.25 -0.84
C GLN A 139 -7.54 22.76 0.20
N SER A 140 -8.01 22.27 1.35
CA SER A 140 -7.16 21.78 2.43
C SER A 140 -6.32 20.57 2.02
N LEU A 141 -6.85 19.67 1.17
CA LEU A 141 -6.09 18.56 0.61
C LEU A 141 -5.00 19.06 -0.34
N SER A 142 -5.30 20.02 -1.20
CA SER A 142 -4.33 20.58 -2.14
C SER A 142 -3.18 21.32 -1.46
N GLU A 143 -3.44 21.97 -0.32
CA GLU A 143 -2.41 22.66 0.47
C GLU A 143 -1.45 21.69 1.20
N GLN A 144 -1.84 20.43 1.38
CA GLN A 144 -1.13 19.42 2.17
C GLN A 144 -0.66 18.21 1.34
N SER A 145 -0.86 18.24 0.01
CA SER A 145 -0.55 17.14 -0.91
C SER A 145 0.08 17.67 -2.19
N PRO A 146 0.69 16.81 -3.02
CA PRO A 146 1.23 17.22 -4.32
C PRO A 146 0.16 17.46 -5.40
N HIS A 147 -1.14 17.38 -5.08
CA HIS A 147 -2.24 17.46 -6.05
C HIS A 147 -2.97 18.80 -6.01
N SER A 148 -3.50 19.23 -7.15
CA SER A 148 -4.30 20.45 -7.26
C SER A 148 -5.76 20.22 -6.83
N VAL A 149 -6.44 21.30 -6.44
CA VAL A 149 -7.89 21.31 -6.19
C VAL A 149 -8.66 20.76 -7.40
N ASP A 150 -8.28 21.15 -8.61
CA ASP A 150 -8.92 20.68 -9.85
C ASP A 150 -8.78 19.17 -10.07
N ALA A 151 -7.65 18.58 -9.67
CA ALA A 151 -7.43 17.15 -9.78
C ALA A 151 -8.36 16.36 -8.83
N TYR A 152 -8.54 16.86 -7.61
CA TYR A 152 -9.52 16.29 -6.67
C TYR A 152 -10.96 16.49 -7.14
N ALA A 153 -11.30 17.68 -7.63
CA ALA A 153 -12.63 17.97 -8.14
C ALA A 153 -12.99 17.07 -9.33
N THR A 154 -12.02 16.84 -10.24
CA THR A 154 -12.19 15.92 -11.37
C THR A 154 -12.47 14.50 -10.89
N ALA A 155 -11.70 13.99 -9.93
CA ALA A 155 -11.89 12.63 -9.39
C ALA A 155 -13.27 12.43 -8.73
N LEU A 156 -13.84 13.46 -8.12
CA LEU A 156 -15.20 13.42 -7.57
C LEU A 156 -16.30 13.43 -8.64
N LEU A 157 -16.01 13.95 -9.84
CA LEU A 157 -17.01 14.16 -10.90
C LEU A 157 -16.91 13.15 -12.03
N ASP A 158 -15.76 12.50 -12.23
CA ASP A 158 -15.52 11.54 -13.33
C ASP A 158 -15.91 10.10 -13.00
N GLY A 159 -16.39 9.84 -11.76
CA GLY A 159 -16.79 8.53 -11.29
C GLY A 159 -15.66 7.67 -10.74
N SER A 160 -14.44 8.22 -10.57
CA SER A 160 -13.31 7.51 -9.96
C SER A 160 -13.50 7.25 -8.46
N VAL A 161 -14.39 8.00 -7.81
CA VAL A 161 -14.74 7.85 -6.39
C VAL A 161 -16.20 7.39 -6.28
N VAL A 162 -16.43 6.40 -5.42
CA VAL A 162 -17.76 5.82 -5.18
C VAL A 162 -18.07 5.76 -3.68
N SER A 163 -19.34 5.95 -3.33
CA SER A 163 -19.80 5.79 -1.94
C SER A 163 -21.16 5.09 -1.93
N PRO A 164 -21.34 3.99 -1.17
CA PRO A 164 -22.66 3.37 -0.99
C PRO A 164 -23.70 4.29 -0.33
N LEU A 165 -23.25 5.33 0.37
CA LEU A 165 -24.11 6.37 0.95
C LEU A 165 -24.71 7.30 -0.12
N PHE A 166 -24.21 7.26 -1.36
CA PHE A 166 -24.71 8.01 -2.49
C PHE A 166 -24.90 7.10 -3.73
N PRO A 167 -26.12 6.58 -3.96
CA PRO A 167 -26.37 5.63 -5.04
C PRO A 167 -26.47 6.28 -6.44
N GLY A 168 -26.20 7.57 -6.58
CA GLY A 168 -26.29 8.32 -7.84
C GLY A 168 -24.96 8.51 -8.56
N THR A 169 -25.01 9.06 -9.77
CA THR A 169 -23.82 9.63 -10.44
C THR A 169 -23.64 11.07 -9.99
N PRO A 170 -22.47 11.48 -9.46
CA PRO A 170 -22.27 12.86 -9.03
C PRO A 170 -22.40 13.82 -10.21
N GLY A 171 -23.25 14.84 -10.08
CA GLY A 171 -23.41 15.90 -11.07
C GLY A 171 -22.69 17.19 -10.66
N SER A 172 -22.35 17.33 -9.37
CA SER A 172 -21.66 18.49 -8.81
C SER A 172 -20.88 18.13 -7.55
N LEU A 173 -19.99 19.03 -7.11
CA LEU A 173 -19.29 18.85 -5.83
C LEU A 173 -20.24 18.86 -4.62
N ALA A 174 -21.40 19.51 -4.73
CA ALA A 174 -22.39 19.56 -3.67
C ALA A 174 -22.98 18.17 -3.37
N ASP A 175 -22.93 17.24 -4.32
CA ASP A 175 -23.41 15.86 -4.12
C ASP A 175 -22.52 15.06 -3.15
N TRP A 176 -21.30 15.55 -2.90
CA TRP A 176 -20.33 14.94 -1.98
C TRP A 176 -20.38 15.52 -0.56
N GLU A 177 -21.26 16.50 -0.30
CA GLU A 177 -21.38 17.12 1.01
C GLU A 177 -21.81 16.09 2.06
N GLY A 178 -21.02 16.02 3.14
CA GLY A 178 -21.23 15.03 4.21
C GLY A 178 -20.86 13.60 3.83
N LEU A 179 -20.21 13.35 2.68
CA LEU A 179 -19.77 12.01 2.28
C LEU A 179 -18.27 11.76 2.47
N LEU A 180 -17.49 12.79 2.78
CA LEU A 180 -16.05 12.69 3.02
C LEU A 180 -15.77 12.86 4.51
N PHE A 181 -15.27 11.80 5.16
CA PHE A 181 -15.08 11.85 6.62
C PHE A 181 -13.88 12.73 7.00
N PRO A 182 -14.03 13.69 7.93
CA PRO A 182 -12.93 14.51 8.42
C PRO A 182 -12.07 13.70 9.42
N ALA A 183 -10.80 13.50 9.09
CA ALA A 183 -9.83 12.85 9.96
C ALA A 183 -8.40 13.25 9.56
N ASN A 184 -7.42 12.62 10.21
CA ASN A 184 -6.03 12.65 9.77
C ASN A 184 -5.77 11.42 8.90
N TYR A 185 -5.25 11.64 7.70
CA TYR A 185 -4.93 10.58 6.75
C TYR A 185 -3.48 10.66 6.32
N GLU A 186 -2.87 9.51 6.12
CA GLU A 186 -1.53 9.36 5.55
C GLU A 186 -1.64 8.66 4.20
N PHE A 187 -0.84 9.15 3.24
CA PHE A 187 -0.77 8.68 1.87
C PHE A 187 0.66 8.75 1.36
N PHE A 188 1.00 7.86 0.42
CA PHE A 188 2.21 8.01 -0.38
C PHE A 188 2.09 9.23 -1.32
N GLU A 189 3.19 9.91 -1.63
CA GLU A 189 3.21 11.06 -2.53
C GLU A 189 2.72 10.74 -3.96
N ASP A 190 2.81 9.47 -4.38
CA ASP A 190 2.29 9.00 -5.67
C ASP A 190 0.80 8.60 -5.65
N ALA A 191 0.14 8.70 -4.49
CA ALA A 191 -1.26 8.30 -4.34
C ALA A 191 -2.19 9.21 -5.15
N ALA A 192 -2.87 8.65 -6.15
CA ALA A 192 -3.81 9.41 -6.97
C ALA A 192 -4.90 10.13 -6.15
N PRO A 193 -5.40 11.31 -6.61
CA PRO A 193 -6.48 12.06 -5.95
C PRO A 193 -7.72 11.22 -5.63
N ALA A 194 -8.10 10.32 -6.56
CA ALA A 194 -9.22 9.41 -6.36
C ALA A 194 -8.99 8.45 -5.18
N THR A 195 -7.77 7.93 -5.00
CA THR A 195 -7.43 7.04 -3.87
C THR A 195 -7.58 7.75 -2.54
N VAL A 196 -7.14 9.01 -2.47
CA VAL A 196 -7.29 9.86 -1.28
C VAL A 196 -8.75 10.05 -0.92
N LEU A 197 -9.56 10.49 -1.89
CA LEU A 197 -10.99 10.75 -1.71
C LEU A 197 -11.79 9.47 -1.42
N GLN A 198 -11.45 8.37 -2.08
CA GLN A 198 -12.07 7.07 -1.83
C GLN A 198 -11.84 6.59 -0.40
N LYS A 199 -10.64 6.81 0.15
CA LYS A 199 -10.36 6.50 1.57
C LYS A 199 -11.27 7.31 2.49
N MET A 200 -11.44 8.61 2.24
CA MET A 200 -12.34 9.47 3.03
C MET A 200 -13.81 9.05 2.93
N ALA A 201 -14.27 8.66 1.74
CA ALA A 201 -15.63 8.18 1.51
C ALA A 201 -15.91 6.82 2.18
N THR A 202 -14.93 5.92 2.09
CA THR A 202 -14.98 4.60 2.76
C THR A 202 -15.01 4.76 4.28
N GLU A 203 -14.20 5.65 4.83
CA GLU A 203 -14.22 5.95 6.27
C GLU A 203 -15.59 6.50 6.69
N MET A 204 -16.23 7.37 5.88
CA MET A 204 -17.57 7.85 6.18
C MET A 204 -18.58 6.71 6.26
N GLN A 205 -18.55 5.79 5.28
CA GLN A 205 -19.40 4.60 5.30
C GLN A 205 -19.19 3.78 6.58
N LEU A 206 -17.94 3.48 6.94
CA LEU A 206 -17.63 2.71 8.16
C LEU A 206 -18.15 3.39 9.42
N ARG A 207 -18.07 4.72 9.50
CA ARG A 207 -18.54 5.50 10.66
C ARG A 207 -20.05 5.49 10.77
N VAL A 208 -20.76 5.54 9.64
CA VAL A 208 -22.22 5.42 9.59
C VAL A 208 -22.66 4.01 9.98
N GLU A 209 -21.99 2.97 9.50
CA GLU A 209 -22.30 1.57 9.84
C GLU A 209 -22.02 1.26 11.32
N ALA A 210 -20.92 1.78 11.87
CA ALA A 210 -20.55 1.57 13.27
C ALA A 210 -21.44 2.36 14.24
N ALA A 211 -22.10 3.42 13.78
CA ALA A 211 -23.10 4.14 14.54
C ALA A 211 -24.41 3.33 14.52
N GLU A 212 -24.42 2.12 15.10
CA GLU A 212 -25.65 1.36 15.29
C GLU A 212 -26.62 2.16 16.18
N TRP A 213 -27.81 2.40 15.65
CA TRP A 213 -28.94 3.12 16.26
C TRP A 213 -30.02 2.14 16.70
#